data_AF-A0A561X5I4-F1
#
_entry.id   AF-A0A561X5I4-F1
#
_cell.length_a   1.000
_cell.length_b   1.000
_cell.length_c   1.000
_cell.angle_alpha   90.00
_cell.angle_beta   90.00
_cell.angle_gamma   90.00
#
_symmetry.space_group_name_H-M   'P 1'
#
loop_
_entity.id
_entity.type
_entity.pdbx_description
1 polymer ?
#
loop_
_entity_poly.entity_id
_entity_poly.type
_entity_poly.pdbx_seq_one_letter_code
_entity_poly.pdbx_strand_id
1 'polypeptide(L)'
;MEKRWTVIEVLRHARHDWLNKIQLIQGHLALNKVERVKEIIEGIVVEMQQEARLTNLKAERFAELIMTYNWEPRPVSLEYEITGGEADLSPYDERLSEWCEAFLRLLEAQADAETENHVCVSVDLSDGRTALFVDYRGTWRDGEAIRAWLERCEPAPPLRLVAFAIEPGELTVELELMSSW
;
A
#
# COMPACT_ATOMS: atom_id res chain seq x y z
N MET A 1 5.63 -3.95 -18.09
CA MET A 1 6.27 -5.27 -18.03
C MET A 1 6.66 -5.45 -16.58
N GLU A 2 6.00 -6.36 -15.86
CA GLU A 2 6.29 -6.58 -14.44
C GLU A 2 7.77 -6.92 -14.28
N LYS A 3 8.47 -6.14 -13.45
CA LYS A 3 9.86 -6.44 -13.10
C LYS A 3 9.84 -7.63 -12.17
N ARG A 4 10.23 -8.80 -12.69
CA ARG A 4 10.40 -9.98 -11.86
C ARG A 4 11.73 -9.88 -11.12
N TRP A 5 11.67 -9.64 -9.81
CA TRP A 5 12.86 -9.57 -8.97
C TRP A 5 13.54 -10.93 -8.89
N THR A 6 14.86 -10.95 -9.06
CA THR A 6 15.66 -12.12 -8.71
C THR A 6 15.76 -12.22 -7.19
N VAL A 7 15.95 -13.44 -6.66
CA VAL A 7 16.15 -13.66 -5.22
C VAL A 7 17.29 -12.80 -4.66
N ILE A 8 18.35 -12.57 -5.44
CA ILE A 8 19.48 -11.74 -5.03
C ILE A 8 19.08 -10.26 -4.89
N GLU A 9 18.21 -9.76 -5.76
CA GLU A 9 17.71 -8.38 -5.68
C GLU A 9 16.75 -8.22 -4.50
N VAL A 10 15.82 -9.15 -4.30
CA VAL A 10 14.93 -9.19 -3.13
C VAL A 10 15.75 -9.10 -1.83
N LEU A 11 16.76 -9.96 -1.68
CA LEU A 11 17.64 -9.95 -0.51
C LEU A 11 18.48 -8.67 -0.39
N ARG A 12 18.78 -8.01 -1.51
CA ARG A 12 19.51 -6.73 -1.50
C ARG A 12 18.63 -5.60 -0.94
N HIS A 13 17.39 -5.51 -1.40
CA HIS A 13 16.42 -4.50 -0.91
C HIS A 13 16.10 -4.73 0.56
N ALA A 14 15.74 -5.96 0.94
CA ALA A 14 15.48 -6.30 2.34
C ALA A 14 16.66 -5.93 3.25
N ARG A 15 17.90 -6.24 2.84
CA ARG A 15 19.10 -5.86 3.60
C ARG A 15 19.29 -4.35 3.70
N HIS A 16 19.01 -3.60 2.64
CA HIS A 16 19.11 -2.14 2.66
C HIS A 16 18.11 -1.55 3.66
N ASP A 17 16.87 -2.02 3.66
CA ASP A 17 15.82 -1.51 4.55
C ASP A 17 16.14 -1.83 6.02
N TRP A 18 16.63 -3.05 6.29
CA TRP A 18 17.12 -3.41 7.62
C TRP A 18 18.33 -2.59 8.06
N LEU A 19 19.26 -2.30 7.16
CA LEU A 19 20.41 -1.46 7.48
C LEU A 19 19.97 -0.05 7.87
N ASN A 20 19.01 0.54 7.15
CA ASN A 20 18.47 1.87 7.46
C ASN A 20 17.79 1.89 8.85
N LYS A 21 16.98 0.88 9.17
CA LYS A 21 16.35 0.74 10.50
C LYS A 21 17.39 0.65 11.61
N ILE A 22 18.44 -0.15 11.42
CA ILE A 22 19.54 -0.29 12.39
C ILE A 22 20.31 1.04 12.54
N GLN A 23 20.56 1.75 11.43
CA GLN A 23 21.24 3.04 11.47
C GLN A 23 20.44 4.11 12.21
N LEU A 24 19.11 4.16 12.04
CA LEU A 24 18.25 5.05 12.80
C LEU A 24 18.33 4.77 14.31
N ILE A 25 18.25 3.49 14.69
CA ILE A 25 18.43 3.06 16.09
C ILE A 25 19.78 3.52 16.61
N GLN A 26 20.88 3.19 15.91
CA GLN A 26 22.24 3.56 16.32
C GLN A 26 22.43 5.07 16.43
N GLY A 27 21.92 5.84 15.48
CA GLY A 27 22.02 7.31 15.46
C GLY A 27 21.31 7.95 16.66
N HIS A 28 20.09 7.52 16.96
CA HIS A 28 19.36 8.03 18.14
C HIS A 28 19.99 7.58 19.46
N LEU A 29 20.52 6.36 19.52
CA LEU A 29 21.21 5.85 20.70
C LEU A 29 22.51 6.63 20.96
N ALA A 30 23.28 6.96 19.92
CA ALA A 30 24.50 7.79 20.02
C ALA A 30 24.21 9.22 20.54
N LEU A 31 22.99 9.71 20.34
CA LEU A 31 22.50 10.99 20.87
C LEU A 31 21.83 10.86 22.25
N ASN A 32 21.90 9.68 22.88
CA ASN A 32 21.27 9.34 24.16
C ASN A 32 19.73 9.57 24.17
N LYS A 33 19.07 9.44 22.99
CA LYS A 33 17.61 9.58 22.83
C LYS A 33 16.91 8.22 22.97
N VAL A 34 16.94 7.65 24.16
CA VAL A 34 16.48 6.27 24.42
C VAL A 34 14.98 6.10 24.16
N GLU A 35 14.16 7.08 24.52
CA GLU A 35 12.71 7.07 24.28
C GLU A 35 12.40 6.97 22.79
N ARG A 36 13.12 7.73 21.97
CA ARG A 36 12.97 7.68 20.51
C ARG A 36 13.37 6.32 19.93
N VAL A 37 14.38 5.67 20.49
CA VAL A 37 14.77 4.32 20.08
C VAL A 37 13.65 3.31 20.36
N LYS A 38 12.96 3.43 21.51
CA LYS A 38 11.82 2.56 21.83
C LYS A 38 10.69 2.73 20.82
N GLU A 39 10.32 3.97 20.49
CA GLU A 39 9.31 4.28 19.48
C GLU A 39 9.67 3.68 18.10
N ILE A 40 10.94 3.76 17.70
CA ILE A 40 11.41 3.16 16.44
C ILE A 40 11.27 1.64 16.47
N ILE A 41 11.67 0.99 17.56
CA ILE A 41 11.56 -0.46 17.71
C ILE A 41 10.08 -0.90 17.70
N GLU A 42 9.21 -0.19 18.41
CA GLU A 42 7.77 -0.44 18.41
C GLU A 42 7.18 -0.30 16.99
N GLY A 43 7.59 0.75 16.25
CA GLY A 43 7.21 0.91 14.85
C GLY A 43 7.64 -0.26 13.97
N ILE A 44 8.88 -0.75 14.12
CA ILE A 44 9.38 -1.94 13.40
C ILE A 44 8.54 -3.17 13.76
N VAL A 45 8.17 -3.37 15.03
CA VAL A 45 7.33 -4.50 15.45
C VAL A 45 5.95 -4.42 14.78
N VAL A 46 5.33 -3.24 14.75
CA VAL A 46 4.04 -3.02 14.09
C VAL A 46 4.15 -3.30 12.58
N GLU A 47 5.18 -2.80 11.92
CA GLU A 47 5.43 -3.04 10.48
C GLU A 47 5.54 -4.54 10.18
N MET A 48 6.32 -5.29 10.99
CA MET A 48 6.47 -6.74 10.81
C MET A 48 5.19 -7.51 11.08
N GLN A 49 4.35 -7.04 12.00
CA GLN A 49 3.02 -7.62 12.22
C GLN A 49 2.11 -7.38 11.02
N GLN A 50 2.11 -6.17 10.45
CA GLN A 50 1.32 -5.86 9.25
C GLN A 50 1.78 -6.68 8.03
N GLU A 51 3.10 -6.83 7.83
CA GLU A 51 3.66 -7.67 6.76
C GLU A 51 3.22 -9.15 6.91
N ALA A 52 3.23 -9.68 8.14
CA ALA A 52 2.72 -11.02 8.42
C ALA A 52 1.22 -11.15 8.13
N ARG A 53 0.42 -10.13 8.45
CA ARG A 53 -1.03 -10.12 8.15
C ARG A 53 -1.27 -10.07 6.65
N LEU A 54 -0.57 -9.19 5.93
CA LEU A 54 -0.66 -9.06 4.46
C LEU A 54 -0.37 -10.38 3.75
N THR A 55 0.74 -11.03 4.11
CA THR A 55 1.15 -12.30 3.51
C THR A 55 0.22 -13.47 3.86
N ASN A 56 -0.46 -13.41 5.01
CA ASN A 56 -1.47 -14.41 5.41
C ASN A 56 -2.83 -14.24 4.69
N LEU A 57 -3.05 -13.17 3.93
CA LEU A 57 -4.25 -12.98 3.12
C LEU A 57 -4.34 -13.96 1.94
N LYS A 58 -3.27 -14.69 1.60
CA LYS A 58 -3.17 -15.62 0.45
C LYS A 58 -3.42 -14.98 -0.92
N ALA A 59 -3.38 -13.65 -0.99
CA ALA A 59 -3.31 -12.89 -2.23
C ALA A 59 -1.84 -12.57 -2.53
N GLU A 60 -1.12 -13.52 -3.12
CA GLU A 60 0.33 -13.47 -3.28
C GLU A 60 0.77 -12.32 -4.20
N ARG A 61 0.06 -12.11 -5.31
CA ARG A 61 0.38 -11.02 -6.26
C ARG A 61 0.12 -9.66 -5.62
N PHE A 62 -0.97 -9.53 -4.86
CA PHE A 62 -1.30 -8.30 -4.15
C PHE A 62 -0.26 -8.00 -3.07
N ALA A 63 0.08 -9.00 -2.26
CA ALA A 63 1.13 -8.85 -1.24
C ALA A 63 2.48 -8.46 -1.87
N GLU A 64 2.88 -9.10 -2.97
CA GLU A 64 4.12 -8.77 -3.69
C GLU A 64 4.11 -7.31 -4.20
N LEU A 65 3.02 -6.87 -4.83
CA LEU A 65 2.87 -5.50 -5.32
C LEU A 65 3.07 -4.49 -4.17
N ILE A 66 2.34 -4.68 -3.07
CA ILE A 66 2.34 -3.75 -1.93
C ILE A 66 3.70 -3.73 -1.22
N MET A 67 4.29 -4.90 -0.95
CA MET A 67 5.56 -5.00 -0.22
C MET A 67 6.75 -4.47 -1.02
N THR A 68 6.75 -4.63 -2.34
CA THR A 68 7.88 -4.25 -3.20
C THR A 68 7.74 -2.86 -3.81
N TYR A 69 6.58 -2.21 -3.65
CA TYR A 69 6.30 -0.92 -4.27
C TYR A 69 7.41 0.12 -4.00
N ASN A 70 7.76 0.32 -2.73
CA ASN A 70 8.75 1.33 -2.32
C ASN A 70 10.22 0.97 -2.63
N TRP A 71 10.52 -0.20 -3.20
CA TRP A 71 11.91 -0.59 -3.50
C TRP A 71 12.50 0.14 -4.69
N GLU A 72 11.68 0.76 -5.53
CA GLU A 72 12.10 1.63 -6.61
C GLU A 72 11.76 3.08 -6.29
N PRO A 73 12.58 4.06 -6.73
CA PRO A 73 12.22 5.46 -6.62
C PRO A 73 10.91 5.74 -7.37
N ARG A 74 9.91 6.22 -6.63
CA ARG A 74 8.57 6.55 -7.14
C ARG A 74 8.17 7.96 -6.67
N PRO A 75 7.34 8.68 -7.44
CA PRO A 75 6.84 9.99 -7.04
C PRO A 75 5.78 9.93 -5.92
N VAL A 76 5.34 8.71 -5.57
CA VAL A 76 4.36 8.43 -4.51
C VAL A 76 4.97 7.36 -3.59
N SER A 77 4.89 7.56 -2.29
CA SER A 77 5.23 6.56 -1.26
C SER A 77 3.99 5.76 -0.85
N LEU A 78 4.14 4.47 -0.58
CA LEU A 78 3.02 3.60 -0.18
C LEU A 78 3.18 3.11 1.27
N GLU A 79 2.13 3.25 2.05
CA GLU A 79 1.91 2.55 3.32
C GLU A 79 0.72 1.58 3.19
N TYR A 80 0.65 0.61 4.09
CA TYR A 80 -0.46 -0.33 4.13
C TYR A 80 -0.83 -0.72 5.56
N GLU A 81 -2.10 -1.04 5.74
CA GLU A 81 -2.65 -1.47 7.04
C GLU A 81 -3.67 -2.59 6.84
N ILE A 82 -3.58 -3.65 7.65
CA ILE A 82 -4.55 -4.74 7.67
C ILE A 82 -5.24 -4.68 9.03
N THR A 83 -6.56 -4.53 9.02
CA THR A 83 -7.42 -4.45 10.20
C THR A 83 -8.47 -5.57 10.18
N GLY A 84 -9.12 -5.82 11.33
CA GLY A 84 -10.10 -6.89 11.45
C GLY A 84 -9.49 -8.28 11.68
N GLY A 85 -10.12 -9.32 11.14
CA GLY A 85 -9.77 -10.74 11.37
C GLY A 85 -8.75 -11.32 10.38
N GLU A 86 -8.95 -12.59 10.02
CA GLU A 86 -8.22 -13.29 8.96
C GLU A 86 -9.19 -13.57 7.80
N ALA A 87 -8.70 -13.51 6.56
CA ALA A 87 -9.49 -13.80 5.37
C ALA A 87 -8.62 -14.48 4.30
N ASP A 88 -9.27 -15.28 3.46
CA ASP A 88 -8.66 -15.87 2.26
C ASP A 88 -9.02 -15.00 1.05
N LEU A 89 -8.07 -14.17 0.62
CA LEU A 89 -8.21 -13.29 -0.53
C LEU A 89 -7.67 -13.90 -1.83
N SER A 90 -7.27 -15.18 -1.83
CA SER A 90 -6.83 -15.86 -3.06
C SER A 90 -7.84 -15.80 -4.22
N PRO A 91 -9.18 -15.79 -4.01
CA PRO A 91 -10.13 -15.64 -5.12
C PRO A 91 -10.10 -14.25 -5.80
N TYR A 92 -9.53 -13.25 -5.11
CA TYR A 92 -9.50 -11.86 -5.55
C TYR A 92 -8.11 -11.45 -6.05
N ASP A 93 -7.07 -12.24 -5.78
CA ASP A 93 -5.66 -11.87 -5.93
C ASP A 93 -5.38 -11.22 -7.29
N GLU A 94 -5.65 -11.91 -8.39
CA GLU A 94 -5.38 -11.40 -9.73
C GLU A 94 -6.10 -10.07 -10.01
N ARG A 95 -7.40 -9.98 -9.73
CA ARG A 95 -8.18 -8.77 -10.04
C ARG A 95 -7.79 -7.61 -9.11
N LEU A 96 -7.54 -7.89 -7.84
CA LEU A 96 -7.11 -6.93 -6.84
C LEU A 96 -5.75 -6.35 -7.22
N SER A 97 -4.78 -7.19 -7.57
CA SER A 97 -3.46 -6.77 -8.03
C SER A 97 -3.53 -5.93 -9.30
N GLU A 98 -4.27 -6.37 -10.31
CA GLU A 98 -4.41 -5.62 -11.57
C GLU A 98 -5.01 -4.24 -11.34
N TRP A 99 -6.05 -4.15 -10.51
CA TRP A 99 -6.69 -2.88 -10.20
C TRP A 99 -5.74 -1.96 -9.42
N CYS A 100 -5.13 -2.47 -8.34
CA CYS A 100 -4.18 -1.70 -7.54
C CYS A 100 -2.98 -1.24 -8.35
N GLU A 101 -2.42 -2.10 -9.21
CA GLU A 101 -1.30 -1.71 -10.07
C GLU A 101 -1.71 -0.60 -11.06
N ALA A 102 -2.86 -0.75 -11.72
CA ALA A 102 -3.36 0.25 -12.65
C ALA A 102 -3.64 1.60 -11.94
N PHE A 103 -4.20 1.54 -10.74
CA PHE A 103 -4.52 2.73 -9.95
C PHE A 103 -3.27 3.43 -9.42
N LEU A 104 -2.30 2.68 -8.86
CA LEU A 104 -1.04 3.25 -8.40
C LEU A 104 -0.26 3.90 -9.54
N ARG A 105 -0.22 3.29 -10.73
CA ARG A 105 0.40 3.91 -11.92
C ARG A 105 -0.31 5.20 -12.35
N LEU A 106 -1.64 5.28 -12.21
CA LEU A 106 -2.37 6.52 -12.45
C LEU A 106 -1.97 7.59 -11.44
N LEU A 107 -1.92 7.25 -10.14
CA LEU A 107 -1.48 8.18 -9.10
C LEU A 107 -0.05 8.67 -9.37
N GLU A 108 0.87 7.79 -9.73
CA GLU A 108 2.24 8.17 -10.11
C GLU A 108 2.30 9.11 -11.31
N ALA A 109 1.48 8.88 -12.34
CA ALA A 109 1.42 9.72 -13.52
C ALA A 109 0.85 11.12 -13.23
N GLN A 110 -0.04 11.22 -12.24
CA GLN A 110 -0.67 12.46 -11.83
C GLN A 110 0.08 13.18 -10.72
N ALA A 111 0.91 12.48 -9.94
CA ALA A 111 1.65 13.05 -8.82
C ALA A 111 2.51 14.26 -9.25
N ASP A 112 2.43 15.33 -8.46
CA ASP A 112 3.35 16.43 -8.57
C ASP A 112 4.71 16.01 -7.98
N ALA A 113 5.75 16.06 -8.82
CA ALA A 113 7.09 15.64 -8.45
C ALA A 113 7.78 16.61 -7.48
N GLU A 114 7.23 17.81 -7.30
CA GLU A 114 7.77 18.81 -6.36
C GLU A 114 7.19 18.67 -4.94
N THR A 115 6.22 17.77 -4.74
CA THR A 115 5.56 17.55 -3.46
C THR A 115 5.76 16.13 -2.95
N GLU A 116 5.69 15.97 -1.64
CA GLU A 116 5.66 14.65 -1.02
C GLU A 116 4.25 14.07 -1.20
N ASN A 117 4.16 12.95 -1.91
CA ASN A 117 2.91 12.26 -2.16
C ASN A 117 2.91 10.91 -1.46
N HIS A 118 1.78 10.61 -0.84
CA HIS A 118 1.63 9.45 0.02
C HIS A 118 0.31 8.76 -0.28
N VAL A 119 0.32 7.43 -0.29
CA VAL A 119 -0.87 6.60 -0.38
C VAL A 119 -0.85 5.53 0.70
N CYS A 120 -1.95 5.41 1.45
CA CYS A 120 -2.18 4.32 2.38
C CYS A 120 -3.23 3.37 1.81
N VAL A 121 -2.87 2.09 1.67
CA VAL A 121 -3.77 1.02 1.23
C VAL A 121 -4.17 0.19 2.44
N SER A 122 -5.42 0.30 2.87
CA SER A 122 -5.94 -0.44 4.03
C SER A 122 -6.85 -1.58 3.61
N VAL A 123 -6.66 -2.77 4.17
CA VAL A 123 -7.57 -3.91 4.03
C VAL A 123 -8.31 -4.09 5.34
N ASP A 124 -9.63 -3.86 5.32
CA ASP A 124 -10.50 -4.08 6.46
C ASP A 124 -11.26 -5.40 6.32
N LEU A 125 -11.05 -6.28 7.30
CA LEU A 125 -11.67 -7.60 7.42
C LEU A 125 -12.67 -7.66 8.59
N SER A 126 -13.21 -6.52 8.99
CA SER A 126 -14.16 -6.40 10.11
C SER A 126 -15.59 -6.69 9.66
N ASP A 127 -16.43 -7.10 10.61
CA ASP A 127 -17.88 -7.27 10.43
C ASP A 127 -18.29 -8.23 9.29
N GLY A 128 -17.44 -9.20 8.96
CA GLY A 128 -17.71 -10.20 7.91
C GLY A 128 -17.71 -9.62 6.49
N ARG A 129 -17.20 -8.39 6.31
CA ARG A 129 -16.96 -7.75 5.02
C ARG A 129 -15.46 -7.68 4.77
N THR A 130 -15.11 -7.67 3.48
CA THR A 130 -13.74 -7.43 3.03
C THR A 130 -13.77 -6.17 2.20
N ALA A 131 -13.12 -5.11 2.71
CA ALA A 131 -13.03 -3.84 2.03
C ALA A 131 -11.57 -3.42 1.83
N LEU A 132 -11.30 -2.75 0.71
CA LEU A 132 -10.05 -2.07 0.44
C LEU A 132 -10.31 -0.56 0.49
N PHE A 133 -9.58 0.14 1.33
CA PHE A 133 -9.55 1.59 1.36
C PHE A 133 -8.23 2.10 0.78
N VAL A 134 -8.30 3.13 -0.04
CA VAL A 134 -7.12 3.86 -0.53
C VAL A 134 -7.25 5.32 -0.11
N ASP A 135 -6.36 5.78 0.75
CA ASP A 135 -6.25 7.18 1.19
C ASP A 135 -4.98 7.77 0.57
N TYR A 136 -5.11 8.78 -0.28
CA TYR A 136 -3.99 9.48 -0.86
C TYR A 136 -3.93 10.91 -0.35
N ARG A 137 -2.72 11.36 -0.03
CA ARG A 137 -2.40 12.74 0.35
C ARG A 137 -1.24 13.25 -0.47
N GLY A 138 -1.41 14.41 -1.09
CA GLY A 138 -0.38 15.01 -1.92
C GLY A 138 -0.98 15.82 -3.05
N THR A 139 -0.14 16.34 -3.94
CA THR A 139 -0.62 17.16 -5.05
C THR A 139 -0.67 16.34 -6.33
N TRP A 140 -1.68 16.60 -7.16
CA TRP A 140 -1.80 16.01 -8.49
C TRP A 140 -1.95 17.09 -9.55
N ARG A 141 -1.54 16.75 -10.77
CA ARG A 141 -1.60 17.61 -11.95
C ARG A 141 -3.02 17.75 -12.48
N ASP A 142 -3.74 16.64 -12.56
CA ASP A 142 -5.11 16.59 -13.07
C ASP A 142 -5.97 15.63 -12.22
N GLY A 143 -6.72 16.20 -11.28
CA GLY A 143 -7.66 15.44 -10.44
C GLY A 143 -8.88 14.95 -11.21
N GLU A 144 -9.21 15.57 -12.34
CA GLU A 144 -10.32 15.15 -13.19
C GLU A 144 -9.95 13.86 -13.95
N ALA A 145 -8.67 13.69 -14.31
CA ALA A 145 -8.18 12.42 -14.86
C ALA A 145 -8.36 11.25 -13.87
N ILE A 146 -8.14 11.49 -12.57
CA ILE A 146 -8.36 10.50 -11.50
C ILE A 146 -9.85 10.19 -11.36
N ARG A 147 -10.70 11.23 -11.26
CA ARG A 147 -12.15 11.09 -11.21
C ARG A 147 -12.68 10.27 -12.39
N ALA A 148 -12.33 10.68 -13.61
CA ALA A 148 -12.78 10.03 -14.83
C ALA A 148 -12.27 8.58 -14.93
N TRP A 149 -11.11 8.25 -14.35
CA TRP A 149 -10.66 6.86 -14.26
C TRP A 149 -11.55 6.05 -13.31
N LEU A 150 -11.80 6.54 -12.09
CA LEU A 150 -12.65 5.86 -11.10
C LEU A 150 -14.09 5.68 -11.58
N GLU A 151 -14.66 6.66 -12.28
CA GLU A 151 -16.02 6.58 -12.84
C GLU A 151 -16.14 5.59 -14.01
N ARG A 152 -15.07 5.39 -14.78
CA ARG A 152 -15.06 4.46 -15.93
C ARG A 152 -14.61 3.06 -15.56
N CYS A 153 -13.75 2.95 -14.57
CA CYS A 153 -13.24 1.69 -14.08
C CYS A 153 -14.21 1.17 -13.01
N GLU A 154 -15.42 0.79 -13.44
CA GLU A 154 -16.26 -0.08 -12.60
C GLU A 154 -15.49 -1.40 -12.53
N PRO A 155 -14.90 -1.74 -11.37
CA PRO A 155 -14.06 -2.91 -11.32
C PRO A 155 -14.93 -4.12 -11.64
N ALA A 156 -14.46 -4.99 -12.52
CA ALA A 156 -15.21 -6.19 -12.87
C ALA A 156 -15.35 -7.06 -11.60
N PRO A 157 -16.44 -7.84 -11.47
CA PRO A 157 -16.57 -8.81 -10.38
C PRO A 157 -15.30 -9.65 -10.25
N PRO A 158 -14.81 -9.91 -9.02
CA PRO A 158 -15.50 -9.74 -7.74
C PRO A 158 -15.27 -8.40 -7.00
N LEU A 159 -14.62 -7.41 -7.62
CA LEU A 159 -14.39 -6.11 -6.98
C LEU A 159 -15.54 -5.15 -7.29
N ARG A 160 -15.98 -4.35 -6.33
CA ARG A 160 -17.00 -3.30 -6.53
C ARG A 160 -16.54 -1.98 -5.94
N LEU A 161 -16.53 -0.91 -6.74
CA LEU A 161 -16.31 0.45 -6.24
C LEU A 161 -17.55 0.89 -5.44
N VAL A 162 -17.38 1.15 -4.14
CA VAL A 162 -18.46 1.56 -3.24
C VAL A 162 -18.61 3.08 -3.26
N ALA A 163 -17.50 3.78 -3.05
CA ALA A 163 -17.46 5.23 -3.02
C ALA A 163 -16.05 5.74 -3.32
N PHE A 164 -15.96 7.00 -3.74
CA PHE A 164 -14.72 7.75 -3.73
C PHE A 164 -15.01 9.24 -3.48
N ALA A 165 -14.05 9.95 -2.89
CA ALA A 165 -14.08 11.40 -2.75
C ALA A 165 -12.73 11.98 -3.19
N ILE A 166 -12.78 13.13 -3.85
CA ILE A 166 -11.60 13.87 -4.31
C ILE A 166 -11.77 15.31 -3.84
N GLU A 167 -10.89 15.72 -2.94
CA GLU A 167 -10.78 17.07 -2.41
C GLU A 167 -9.39 17.63 -2.75
N PRO A 168 -9.13 18.94 -2.67
CA PRO A 168 -7.80 19.47 -2.95
C PRO A 168 -6.73 18.85 -2.04
N GLY A 169 -5.90 17.99 -2.63
CA GLY A 169 -4.78 17.34 -1.94
C GLY A 169 -5.11 16.01 -1.27
N GLU A 170 -6.37 15.58 -1.29
CA GLU A 170 -6.85 14.37 -0.61
C GLU A 170 -7.79 13.54 -1.49
N LEU A 171 -7.55 12.23 -1.57
CA LEU A 171 -8.37 11.29 -2.31
C LEU A 171 -8.67 10.10 -1.40
N THR A 172 -9.93 9.70 -1.34
CA THR A 172 -10.37 8.46 -0.69
C THR A 172 -11.09 7.57 -1.69
N VAL A 173 -10.82 6.27 -1.65
CA VAL A 173 -11.50 5.25 -2.46
C VAL A 173 -11.85 4.07 -1.56
N GLU A 174 -13.06 3.54 -1.70
CA GLU A 174 -13.53 2.33 -1.04
C GLU A 174 -13.95 1.30 -2.09
N LEU A 175 -13.34 0.12 -2.05
CA LEU A 175 -13.76 -1.07 -2.79
C LEU A 175 -14.28 -2.13 -1.83
N GLU A 176 -15.37 -2.80 -2.21
CA GLU A 176 -15.82 -4.02 -1.55
C GLU A 176 -15.45 -5.25 -2.39
N LEU A 177 -14.90 -6.26 -1.72
CA LEU A 177 -14.57 -7.56 -2.31
C LEU A 177 -15.78 -8.48 -2.13
N MET A 178 -16.53 -8.68 -3.21
CA MET A 178 -17.76 -9.46 -3.19
C MET A 178 -17.49 -10.96 -3.27
N SER A 179 -18.04 -11.74 -2.35
CA SER A 179 -18.01 -13.19 -2.44
C SER A 179 -18.80 -13.66 -3.68
N SER A 180 -18.12 -14.39 -4.58
CA SER A 180 -18.79 -15.09 -5.68
C SER A 180 -19.71 -16.16 -5.10
N TRP A 181 -21.02 -16.06 -5.37
CA TRP A 181 -22.02 -17.09 -5.02
C TRP A 181 -21.98 -18.26 -5.99
#